data_AF-A0A544XKG8-F1
#
_entry.id   AF-A0A544XKG8-F1
#
_cell.length_a   1.000
_cell.length_b   1.000
_cell.length_c   1.000
_cell.angle_alpha   90.00
_cell.angle_beta   90.00
_cell.angle_gamma   90.00
#
_symmetry.space_group_name_H-M   'P 1'
#
loop_
_entity.id
_entity.type
_entity.pdbx_description
1 polymer ?
#
loop_
_entity_poly.entity_id
_entity_poly.type
_entity_poly.pdbx_seq_one_letter_code
_entity_poly.pdbx_strand_id
1 'polypeptide(L)'
;MTEPVYETVEEWVTERFVPMYRRTLGGEFRWCAQWWRHAEAISRLTALWHAWEVLRLEAGTGMGVWYRDHLDHQLPILLGARGPFYQCSEDEHLEPHLANVDPAPPGWWPSSTESASDGPADEPELDSHV
;
A
#
# COMPACT_ATOMS: atom_id res chain seq x y z
N MET A 1 -10.25 -21.65 1.17
CA MET A 1 -9.39 -20.61 0.59
C MET A 1 -8.45 -21.31 -0.36
N THR A 2 -8.37 -20.86 -1.61
CA THR A 2 -7.44 -21.46 -2.59
C THR A 2 -6.02 -21.06 -2.21
N GLU A 3 -5.08 -21.98 -2.35
CA GLU A 3 -3.65 -21.73 -2.12
C GLU A 3 -3.12 -20.71 -3.14
N PRO A 4 -2.27 -19.76 -2.72
CA PRO A 4 -1.69 -18.82 -3.65
C PRO A 4 -0.77 -19.56 -4.64
N VAL A 5 -0.68 -19.08 -5.89
CA VAL A 5 0.22 -19.67 -6.89
C VAL A 5 1.68 -19.34 -6.59
N TYR A 6 1.91 -18.16 -6.02
CA TYR A 6 3.21 -17.75 -5.50
C TYR A 6 3.09 -17.57 -3.99
N GLU A 7 3.97 -18.16 -3.21
CA GLU A 7 3.88 -18.12 -1.74
C GLU A 7 4.23 -16.74 -1.17
N THR A 8 5.07 -15.99 -1.91
CA THR A 8 5.55 -14.68 -1.48
C THR A 8 5.47 -13.64 -2.59
N VAL A 9 5.45 -12.36 -2.20
CA VAL A 9 5.62 -11.25 -3.14
C VAL A 9 6.95 -11.34 -3.89
N GLU A 10 8.01 -11.84 -3.25
CA GLU A 10 9.32 -11.98 -3.90
C GLU A 10 9.24 -12.96 -5.07
N GLU A 11 8.67 -14.14 -4.84
CA GLU A 11 8.46 -15.16 -5.86
C GLU A 11 7.57 -14.62 -7.00
N TRP A 12 6.47 -13.94 -6.67
CA TRP A 12 5.63 -13.30 -7.69
C TRP A 12 6.39 -12.23 -8.49
N VAL A 13 7.23 -11.42 -7.84
CA VAL A 13 8.02 -10.38 -8.53
C VAL A 13 9.02 -11.02 -9.49
N THR A 14 9.78 -12.01 -9.03
CA THR A 14 10.89 -12.63 -9.77
C THR A 14 10.39 -13.54 -10.89
N GLU A 15 9.34 -14.32 -10.65
CA GLU A 15 8.86 -15.33 -11.60
C GLU A 15 7.74 -14.83 -12.52
N ARG A 16 6.98 -13.81 -12.09
CA ARG A 16 5.78 -13.35 -12.83
C ARG A 16 5.86 -11.91 -13.30
N PHE A 17 6.15 -10.97 -12.40
CA PHE A 17 6.05 -9.53 -12.69
C PHE A 17 7.17 -9.05 -13.61
N VAL A 18 8.42 -9.21 -13.20
CA VAL A 18 9.60 -8.73 -13.94
C VAL A 18 9.71 -9.40 -15.33
N PRO A 19 9.51 -10.72 -15.48
CA PRO A 19 9.56 -11.35 -16.79
C PRO A 19 8.46 -10.88 -17.74
N MET A 20 7.27 -10.50 -17.22
CA MET A 20 6.15 -10.09 -18.06
C MET A 20 6.16 -8.61 -18.43
N TYR A 21 6.41 -7.71 -17.48
CA TYR A 21 6.22 -6.26 -17.66
C TYR A 21 7.55 -5.54 -17.93
N ARG A 22 8.20 -5.94 -19.03
CA ARG A 22 9.51 -5.39 -19.43
C ARG A 22 9.37 -3.98 -20.00
N ARG A 23 10.30 -3.10 -19.60
CA ARG A 23 10.43 -1.72 -20.09
C ARG A 23 11.90 -1.41 -20.33
N THR A 24 12.18 -0.51 -21.26
CA THR A 24 13.54 0.04 -21.42
C THR A 24 13.83 0.90 -20.19
N LEU A 25 14.81 0.48 -19.38
CA LEU A 25 15.20 1.21 -18.18
C LEU A 25 16.02 2.45 -18.54
N GLY A 26 15.93 3.48 -17.69
CA GLY A 26 16.46 4.81 -17.98
C GLY A 26 15.41 5.71 -18.64
N GLY A 27 15.66 7.02 -18.63
CA GLY A 27 14.70 8.00 -19.15
C GLY A 27 13.42 8.07 -18.30
N GLU A 28 12.32 7.52 -18.80
CA GLU A 28 11.01 7.53 -18.12
C GLU A 28 10.83 6.42 -17.10
N PHE A 29 11.48 5.27 -17.30
CA PHE A 29 11.33 4.09 -16.44
C PHE A 29 12.53 3.85 -15.52
N ARG A 30 12.25 3.43 -14.30
CA ARG A 30 13.22 3.12 -13.24
C ARG A 30 12.91 1.76 -12.65
N TRP A 31 13.97 1.04 -12.32
CA TRP A 31 13.93 -0.21 -11.58
C TRP A 31 15.20 -0.28 -10.73
N CYS A 32 15.10 -0.96 -9.59
CA CYS A 32 16.23 -1.24 -8.72
C CYS A 32 16.28 -2.76 -8.53
N ALA A 33 17.40 -3.42 -8.84
CA ALA A 33 17.53 -4.85 -8.62
C ALA A 33 17.32 -5.23 -7.14
N GLN A 34 17.64 -4.32 -6.22
CA GLN A 34 17.42 -4.44 -4.78
C GLN A 34 16.06 -3.85 -4.35
N TRP A 35 15.00 -4.09 -5.14
CA TRP A 35 13.67 -3.50 -4.92
C TRP A 35 13.13 -3.72 -3.49
N TRP A 36 13.49 -4.81 -2.83
CA TRP A 36 13.12 -5.12 -1.44
C TRP A 36 13.71 -4.16 -0.39
N ARG A 37 14.62 -3.27 -0.79
CA ARG A 37 15.10 -2.16 0.06
C ARG A 37 14.19 -0.93 0.02
N HIS A 38 13.21 -0.90 -0.88
CA HIS A 38 12.27 0.21 -1.03
C HIS A 38 10.92 -0.13 -0.43
N ALA A 39 10.65 0.34 0.80
CA ALA A 39 9.42 0.02 1.54
C ALA A 39 8.14 0.35 0.76
N GLU A 40 8.11 1.48 0.04
CA GLU A 40 6.99 1.84 -0.83
C GLU A 40 6.82 0.85 -1.99
N ALA A 41 7.91 0.39 -2.61
CA ALA A 41 7.84 -0.61 -3.67
C ALA A 41 7.31 -1.95 -3.15
N ILE A 42 7.79 -2.40 -1.98
CA ILE A 42 7.27 -3.61 -1.31
C ILE A 42 5.77 -3.50 -1.09
N SER A 43 5.30 -2.37 -0.54
CA SER A 43 3.87 -2.15 -0.28
C SER A 43 3.04 -2.23 -1.56
N ARG A 44 3.47 -1.53 -2.63
CA ARG A 44 2.77 -1.52 -3.93
C ARG A 44 2.77 -2.89 -4.61
N LEU A 45 3.93 -3.56 -4.66
CA LEU A 45 4.07 -4.88 -5.27
C LEU A 45 3.26 -5.94 -4.52
N THR A 46 3.26 -5.89 -3.19
CA THR A 46 2.45 -6.78 -2.34
C THR A 46 0.96 -6.59 -2.62
N ALA A 47 0.48 -5.35 -2.72
CA ALA A 47 -0.90 -5.07 -3.06
C ALA A 47 -1.28 -5.59 -4.46
N LEU A 48 -0.41 -5.40 -5.45
CA LEU A 48 -0.60 -5.90 -6.81
C LEU A 48 -0.66 -7.44 -6.84
N TRP A 49 0.24 -8.11 -6.12
CA TRP A 49 0.27 -9.56 -6.00
C TRP A 49 -1.00 -10.11 -5.34
N HIS A 50 -1.43 -9.56 -4.21
CA HIS A 50 -2.66 -10.01 -3.56
C HIS A 50 -3.89 -9.83 -4.46
N ALA A 51 -4.01 -8.68 -5.14
CA ALA A 51 -5.09 -8.46 -6.08
C ALA A 51 -5.02 -9.45 -7.26
N TRP A 52 -3.81 -9.79 -7.72
CA TRP A 52 -3.60 -10.76 -8.79
C TRP A 52 -4.04 -12.18 -8.36
N GLU A 53 -3.65 -12.61 -7.17
CA GLU A 53 -4.02 -13.93 -6.62
C GLU A 53 -5.53 -14.11 -6.47
N VAL A 54 -6.24 -13.05 -6.11
CA VAL A 54 -7.71 -13.06 -6.03
C VAL A 54 -8.32 -13.09 -7.43
N LEU A 55 -7.95 -12.12 -8.28
CA LEU A 55 -8.61 -11.89 -9.57
C LEU A 55 -8.23 -12.93 -10.64
N ARG A 56 -7.10 -13.65 -10.51
CA ARG A 56 -6.77 -14.75 -11.43
C ARG A 56 -7.75 -15.92 -11.35
N LEU A 57 -8.47 -16.05 -10.23
CA LEU A 57 -9.45 -17.11 -10.01
C LEU A 57 -10.83 -16.75 -10.58
N GLU A 58 -11.06 -15.48 -10.86
CA GLU A 58 -12.31 -15.02 -11.45
C GLU A 58 -12.37 -15.37 -12.95
N ALA A 59 -13.40 -16.12 -13.34
CA ALA A 59 -13.60 -16.54 -14.72
C ALA A 59 -13.89 -15.34 -15.64
N GLY A 60 -13.45 -15.45 -16.89
CA GLY A 60 -13.76 -14.48 -17.94
C GLY A 60 -12.99 -13.16 -17.81
N THR A 61 -13.40 -12.28 -16.90
CA THR A 61 -12.95 -10.87 -16.86
C THR A 61 -11.96 -10.55 -15.75
N GLY A 62 -11.66 -11.48 -14.84
CA GLY A 62 -10.82 -11.25 -13.66
C GLY A 62 -9.48 -10.57 -13.97
N MET A 63 -8.74 -11.10 -14.93
CA MET A 63 -7.47 -10.50 -15.36
C MET A 63 -7.65 -9.11 -15.98
N GLY A 64 -8.74 -8.86 -16.70
CA GLY A 64 -9.04 -7.53 -17.25
C GLY A 64 -9.34 -6.50 -16.16
N VAL A 65 -10.06 -6.91 -15.12
CA VAL A 65 -10.28 -6.09 -13.91
C VAL A 65 -8.96 -5.84 -13.20
N TRP A 66 -8.11 -6.86 -13.05
CA TRP A 66 -6.80 -6.71 -12.43
C TRP A 66 -5.90 -5.70 -13.16
N TYR A 67 -5.87 -5.74 -14.49
CA TYR A 67 -5.15 -4.75 -15.28
C TYR A 67 -5.71 -3.34 -15.05
N ARG A 68 -7.01 -3.16 -15.30
CA ARG A 68 -7.68 -1.85 -15.28
C ARG A 68 -7.62 -1.18 -13.91
N ASP A 69 -7.94 -1.93 -12.85
CA ASP A 69 -8.19 -1.36 -11.52
C ASP A 69 -6.92 -1.35 -10.65
N HIS A 70 -5.94 -2.21 -10.97
CA HIS A 70 -4.74 -2.37 -10.14
C HIS A 70 -3.46 -2.08 -10.92
N LEU A 71 -3.13 -2.88 -11.94
CA LEU A 71 -1.82 -2.78 -12.57
C LEU A 71 -1.61 -1.46 -13.30
N ASP A 72 -2.53 -1.07 -14.18
CA ASP A 72 -2.33 0.06 -15.10
C ASP A 72 -2.21 1.39 -14.37
N HIS A 73 -2.86 1.52 -13.20
CA HIS A 73 -2.70 2.68 -12.33
C HIS A 73 -1.35 2.66 -11.59
N GLN A 74 -0.94 1.52 -11.07
CA GLN A 74 0.27 1.40 -10.23
C GLN A 74 1.56 1.38 -11.04
N LEU A 75 1.55 0.76 -12.22
CA LEU A 75 2.74 0.54 -13.05
C LEU A 75 3.49 1.84 -13.41
N PRO A 76 2.84 2.93 -13.89
CA PRO A 76 3.53 4.19 -14.16
C PRO A 76 4.05 4.90 -12.90
N ILE A 77 3.48 4.61 -11.72
CA ILE A 77 3.96 5.17 -10.46
C ILE A 77 5.17 4.38 -9.97
N LEU A 78 5.06 3.05 -9.96
CA LEU A 78 6.09 2.13 -9.50
C LEU A 78 7.37 2.26 -10.33
N LEU A 79 7.23 2.25 -11.66
CA LEU A 79 8.36 2.32 -12.58
C LEU A 79 8.67 3.76 -13.01
N GLY A 80 7.92 4.77 -12.58
CA GLY A 80 8.08 6.13 -13.09
C GLY A 80 9.37 6.81 -12.63
N ALA A 81 9.78 7.84 -13.36
CA ALA A 81 10.94 8.68 -13.03
C ALA A 81 10.83 9.45 -11.70
N ARG A 82 9.65 9.47 -11.06
CA ARG A 82 9.40 10.01 -9.71
C ARG A 82 8.90 8.96 -8.72
N GLY A 83 8.97 7.69 -9.12
CA GLY A 83 8.52 6.55 -8.33
C GLY A 83 9.50 6.20 -7.21
N PRO A 84 9.25 5.08 -6.50
CA PRO A 84 10.08 4.64 -5.39
C PRO A 84 11.55 4.37 -5.77
N PHE A 85 11.82 4.12 -7.06
CA PHE A 85 13.16 3.87 -7.59
C PHE A 85 13.81 5.10 -8.24
N TYR A 86 13.29 6.32 -8.03
CA TYR A 86 13.69 7.49 -8.83
C TYR A 86 15.19 7.83 -8.80
N GLN A 87 15.89 7.50 -7.72
CA GLN A 87 17.34 7.69 -7.58
C GLN A 87 18.16 6.47 -8.01
N CYS A 88 17.54 5.31 -8.16
CA CYS A 88 18.25 4.07 -8.47
C CYS A 88 18.34 3.84 -9.97
N SER A 89 19.30 3.01 -10.35
CA SER A 89 19.32 2.31 -11.63
C SER A 89 19.18 0.80 -11.39
N GLU A 90 19.16 0.00 -12.47
CA GLU A 90 19.09 -1.45 -12.35
C GLU A 90 20.24 -1.99 -11.49
N ASP A 91 21.45 -1.49 -11.73
CA ASP A 91 22.69 -1.98 -11.13
C ASP A 91 23.16 -1.17 -9.91
N GLU A 92 22.56 -0.01 -9.65
CA GLU A 92 22.95 0.89 -8.56
C GLU A 92 21.76 1.27 -7.68
N HIS A 93 21.82 0.84 -6.41
CA HIS A 93 20.85 1.20 -5.39
C HIS A 93 21.34 2.41 -4.55
N LEU A 94 20.45 3.37 -4.35
CA LEU A 94 20.62 4.49 -3.44
C LEU A 94 19.55 4.44 -2.36
N GLU A 95 19.98 4.58 -1.10
CA GLU A 95 19.09 4.64 0.05
C GLU A 95 18.28 5.96 0.00
N PRO A 96 16.95 5.90 -0.12
CA PRO A 96 16.13 7.10 -0.18
C PRO A 96 16.24 7.93 1.10
N HIS A 97 16.19 9.25 0.96
CA HIS A 97 16.17 10.14 2.12
C HIS A 97 14.89 9.91 2.94
N LEU A 98 15.06 9.60 4.22
CA LEU A 98 13.98 9.64 5.20
C LEU A 98 13.77 11.09 5.65
N ALA A 99 12.59 11.62 5.37
CA ALA A 99 12.22 12.98 5.77
C ALA A 99 12.28 13.13 7.30
N ASN A 100 12.77 14.27 7.76
CA ASN A 100 12.73 14.61 9.18
C ASN A 100 11.29 14.83 9.62
N VAL A 101 10.94 14.31 10.79
CA VAL A 101 9.63 14.49 11.41
C VAL A 101 9.84 14.93 12.86
N ASP A 102 9.29 16.08 13.21
CA ASP A 102 9.22 16.52 14.59
C ASP A 102 7.95 15.95 15.25
N PRO A 103 8.01 15.52 16.53
CA PRO A 103 6.80 15.14 17.24
C PRO A 103 5.90 16.37 17.37
N ALA A 104 4.60 16.22 17.10
CA ALA A 104 3.69 17.32 17.39
C ALA A 104 3.55 17.55 18.91
N PRO A 105 3.15 18.77 19.32
CA PRO A 105 3.10 19.16 20.72
C PRO A 105 2.20 18.26 21.58
N PRO A 106 2.44 18.16 22.90
CA PRO A 106 1.55 17.46 23.81
C PRO A 106 0.10 17.96 23.70
N GLY A 107 -0.87 17.03 23.63
CA GLY A 107 -2.30 17.36 23.53
C GLY A 107 -2.80 17.72 22.12
N TRP A 108 -1.94 17.66 21.09
CA TRP A 108 -2.33 18.01 19.72
C TRP A 108 -3.29 17.00 19.07
N TRP A 109 -3.22 15.73 19.45
CA TRP A 109 -4.16 14.69 19.01
C TRP A 109 -5.11 14.32 20.13
N PRO A 110 -6.40 14.10 19.85
CA PRO A 110 -7.32 13.57 20.85
C PRO A 110 -6.87 12.15 21.22
N SER A 111 -6.51 11.95 22.47
CA SER A 111 -6.30 10.61 23.01
C SER A 111 -7.63 9.87 22.98
N SER A 112 -7.68 8.67 22.40
CA SER A 112 -8.89 7.82 22.33
C SER A 112 -9.43 7.38 23.71
N THR A 113 -8.85 7.88 24.81
CA THR A 113 -9.34 7.68 26.18
C THR A 113 -10.46 8.66 26.56
N GLU A 114 -10.70 9.74 25.80
CA GLU A 114 -11.88 10.59 25.99
C GLU A 114 -13.06 10.08 25.15
N SER A 115 -13.62 8.95 25.56
CA SER A 115 -14.98 8.56 25.16
C SER A 115 -15.67 7.97 26.39
N ALA A 116 -16.82 8.56 26.72
CA ALA A 116 -17.78 8.15 27.74
C ALA A 116 -17.41 8.42 29.20
N SER A 117 -17.59 9.67 29.64
CA SER A 117 -18.33 9.86 30.90
C SER A 117 -19.82 9.99 30.55
N ASP A 118 -20.48 8.85 30.47
CA ASP A 118 -21.94 8.74 30.59
C ASP A 118 -22.28 9.19 32.02
N GLY A 119 -22.63 10.46 32.18
CA GLY A 119 -23.24 10.96 33.41
C GLY A 119 -24.74 10.66 33.33
N PRO A 120 -25.36 10.06 34.36
CA PRO A 120 -26.79 9.79 34.32
C PRO A 120 -27.52 11.13 34.17
N ALA A 121 -28.43 11.21 33.18
CA ALA A 121 -29.36 12.31 33.10
C ALA A 121 -30.19 12.33 34.39
N ASP A 122 -30.06 13.40 35.17
CA ASP A 122 -30.98 13.70 36.28
C ASP A 122 -32.41 13.63 35.74
N GLU A 123 -33.17 12.60 36.15
CA GLU A 123 -34.62 12.60 36.04
C GLU A 123 -35.16 13.70 36.96
N PRO A 124 -35.95 14.66 36.47
CA PRO A 124 -36.56 15.63 37.36
C PRO A 124 -37.59 14.92 38.26
N GLU A 125 -37.38 15.01 39.57
CA GLU A 125 -38.34 14.56 40.59
C GLU A 125 -39.72 15.16 40.31
N LEU A 126 -40.72 14.28 40.10
CA LEU A 126 -42.12 14.67 40.12
C LEU A 126 -42.45 15.12 41.56
N ASP A 127 -42.52 16.43 41.75
CA ASP A 127 -43.00 17.03 42.99
C ASP A 127 -44.51 16.75 43.12
N SER A 128 -44.83 15.66 43.83
CA SER A 128 -46.15 15.51 44.43
C SER A 128 -46.19 16.38 45.67
N HIS A 129 -47.01 17.43 45.72
CA HIS A 129 -47.74 17.86 46.92
C HIS A 129 -48.77 18.97 46.64
N VAL A 130 -50.00 18.69 47.11
CA VAL A 130 -51.20 19.52 47.37
C VAL A 130 -52.15 19.81 46.20
#